data_AF-A0AAX3VFJ0-F1
#
_entry.id   AF-A0AAX3VFJ0-F1
#
_cell.length_a   1.000
_cell.length_b   1.000
_cell.length_c   1.000
_cell.angle_alpha   90.00
_cell.angle_beta   90.00
_cell.angle_gamma   90.00
#
_symmetry.space_group_name_H-M   'P 1'
#
loop_
_entity.id
_entity.type
_entity.pdbx_description
1 polymer ?
#
loop_
_entity_poly.entity_id
_entity_poly.type
_entity_poly.pdbx_seq_one_letter_code
_entity_poly.pdbx_strand_id
1 'polypeptide(L)'
;MGLVAGVGFLASLAAFVFSFIPPSGFTAFSPVLYPWIVGLVIIVLGAPPLIFYAVRKPSWDMRTAEDKSVPVTHEADPPAGADRGSAPATRRRPDAASGPPQAG
;
A
#
# COMPACT_ATOMS: atom_id res chain seq x y z
N MET A 1 19.22 -17.73 -4.10
CA MET A 1 19.22 -16.47 -3.33
C MET A 1 18.71 -16.66 -1.89
N GLY A 2 19.19 -17.68 -1.15
CA GLY A 2 18.72 -17.95 0.22
C GLY A 2 19.77 -17.69 1.30
N LEU A 3 21.03 -17.99 1.01
CA LEU A 3 22.15 -17.79 1.95
C LEU A 3 22.37 -16.32 2.28
N VAL A 4 22.40 -15.43 1.28
CA VAL A 4 22.59 -13.98 1.52
C VAL A 4 21.44 -13.39 2.32
N ALA A 5 20.20 -13.79 2.02
CA ALA A 5 19.02 -13.36 2.78
C ALA A 5 19.06 -13.87 4.24
N GLY A 6 19.44 -15.13 4.44
CA GLY A 6 19.61 -15.72 5.77
C GLY A 6 20.72 -15.05 6.58
N VAL A 7 21.88 -14.78 5.97
CA VAL A 7 23.00 -14.09 6.60
C VAL A 7 22.64 -12.64 6.94
N GLY A 8 21.96 -11.92 6.03
CA GLY A 8 21.50 -10.55 6.29
C GLY A 8 20.46 -10.47 7.41
N PHE A 9 19.55 -11.45 7.48
CA PHE A 9 18.61 -11.58 8.59
C PHE A 9 19.34 -11.87 9.92
N LEU A 10 20.27 -12.82 9.93
CA LEU A 10 21.02 -13.18 11.14
C LEU A 10 21.90 -12.02 11.63
N ALA A 11 22.53 -11.27 10.73
CA ALA A 11 23.31 -10.08 11.05
C ALA A 11 22.43 -8.98 11.67
N SER A 12 21.23 -8.75 11.10
CA SER A 12 20.25 -7.82 11.65
C SER A 12 19.79 -8.25 13.06
N LEU A 13 19.54 -9.54 13.26
CA LEU A 13 19.17 -10.09 14.57
C LEU A 13 20.31 -9.92 15.58
N ALA A 14 21.55 -10.18 15.19
CA ALA A 14 22.71 -10.01 16.05
C ALA A 14 22.93 -8.54 16.44
N ALA A 15 22.82 -7.62 15.48
CA ALA A 15 22.92 -6.18 15.72
C ALA A 15 21.81 -5.69 16.67
N PHE A 16 20.59 -6.23 16.54
CA PHE A 16 19.50 -5.97 17.45
C PHE A 16 19.80 -6.42 18.88
N VAL A 17 20.35 -7.63 19.05
CA VAL A 17 20.78 -8.11 20.38
C VAL A 17 21.90 -7.24 20.96
N PHE A 18 22.83 -6.78 20.13
CA PHE A 18 23.92 -5.88 20.56
C PHE A 18 23.40 -4.52 21.04
N SER A 19 22.26 -4.03 20.53
CA SER A 19 21.62 -2.80 21.02
C SER A 19 21.19 -2.86 22.48
N PHE A 20 21.10 -4.05 23.08
CA PHE A 20 20.79 -4.22 24.50
C PHE A 20 22.03 -4.15 25.40
N ILE A 21 23.23 -3.93 24.86
CA ILE A 21 24.46 -3.79 25.62
C ILE A 21 24.67 -2.30 25.95
N PRO A 22 24.63 -1.90 27.23
CA PRO A 22 24.83 -0.50 27.61
C PRO A 22 26.27 -0.05 27.31
N PRO A 23 26.47 1.19 26.82
CA PRO A 23 27.80 1.72 26.55
C PRO A 23 28.59 1.90 27.87
N SER A 24 29.89 1.60 27.83
CA SER A 24 30.78 1.73 28.98
C SER A 24 30.80 3.18 29.50
N GLY A 25 30.34 3.39 30.75
CA GLY A 25 30.27 4.70 31.40
C GLY A 25 28.83 5.23 31.63
N PHE A 26 27.80 4.52 31.17
CA PHE A 26 26.41 4.92 31.39
C PHE A 26 25.87 4.42 32.74
N THR A 27 26.08 5.21 33.80
CA THR A 27 25.60 4.91 35.17
C THR A 27 24.13 5.30 35.41
N ALA A 28 23.44 5.85 34.41
CA ALA A 28 22.06 6.34 34.58
C ALA A 28 21.03 5.21 34.83
N PHE A 29 21.31 3.97 34.40
CA PHE A 29 20.42 2.82 34.62
C PHE A 29 21.22 1.58 35.03
N SER A 30 20.59 0.71 35.84
CA SER A 30 21.16 -0.60 36.16
C SER A 30 21.43 -1.39 34.87
N PRO A 31 22.57 -2.10 34.76
CA PRO A 31 22.89 -2.96 33.61
C PRO A 31 21.79 -3.96 33.28
N VAL A 32 20.98 -4.35 34.28
CA VAL A 32 19.84 -5.25 34.10
C VAL A 32 18.61 -4.52 33.58
N LEU A 33 18.39 -3.26 33.95
CA LEU A 33 17.19 -2.50 33.59
C LEU A 33 17.27 -1.92 32.17
N TYR A 34 18.48 -1.57 31.69
CA TYR A 34 18.70 -1.08 30.34
C TYR A 34 18.07 -1.96 29.23
N PRO A 35 18.33 -3.28 29.16
CA PRO A 35 17.74 -4.12 28.12
C PRO A 35 16.21 -4.19 28.20
N TRP A 36 15.63 -4.14 29.41
CA TRP A 36 14.17 -4.10 29.58
C TRP A 36 13.55 -2.81 29.04
N ILE A 37 14.16 -1.66 29.29
CA ILE A 37 13.68 -0.37 28.78
C ILE A 37 13.76 -0.34 27.26
N VAL A 38 14.91 -0.70 26.69
CA VAL A 38 15.10 -0.73 25.23
C VAL A 38 14.09 -1.70 24.59
N GLY A 39 13.90 -2.89 25.17
CA GLY A 39 12.96 -3.88 24.67
C GLY A 39 11.52 -3.38 24.73
N LEU A 40 11.14 -2.72 25.83
CA LEU A 40 9.83 -2.10 25.97
C LEU A 40 9.61 -1.02 24.91
N VAL A 41 10.57 -0.13 24.66
CA VAL A 41 10.46 0.92 23.64
C VAL A 41 10.25 0.32 22.25
N ILE A 42 10.99 -0.74 21.90
CA ILE A 42 10.85 -1.44 20.62
C ILE A 42 9.46 -2.04 20.48
N ILE A 43 8.95 -2.70 21.52
CA ILE A 43 7.60 -3.29 21.51
C ILE A 43 6.54 -2.19 21.42
N VAL A 44 6.66 -1.13 22.22
CA VAL A 44 5.69 -0.03 22.25
C VAL A 44 5.64 0.70 20.91
N LEU A 45 6.77 0.87 20.22
CA LEU A 45 6.81 1.57 18.93
C LEU A 45 6.49 0.63 17.75
N GLY A 46 6.89 -0.63 17.82
CA GLY A 46 6.75 -1.61 16.73
C GLY A 46 5.45 -2.42 16.76
N ALA A 47 4.90 -2.71 17.94
CA ALA A 47 3.68 -3.52 18.06
C ALA A 47 2.42 -2.80 17.56
N PRO A 48 2.16 -1.51 17.83
CA PRO A 48 0.95 -0.85 17.36
C PRO A 48 0.70 -0.94 15.85
N PRO A 49 1.68 -0.66 14.95
CA PRO A 49 1.44 -0.81 13.50
C PRO A 49 1.20 -2.27 13.08
N LEU A 50 1.90 -3.23 13.70
CA LEU A 50 1.71 -4.65 13.42
C LEU A 50 0.36 -5.16 13.91
N ILE A 51 -0.05 -4.77 15.11
CA ILE A 51 -1.36 -5.09 15.67
C ILE A 51 -2.46 -4.45 14.82
N PHE A 52 -2.32 -3.17 14.46
CA PHE A 52 -3.25 -2.47 13.58
C PHE A 52 -3.42 -3.18 12.23
N TYR A 53 -2.32 -3.63 11.63
CA TYR A 53 -2.36 -4.43 10.41
C TYR A 53 -3.01 -5.81 10.62
N ALA A 54 -2.73 -6.48 11.74
CA ALA A 54 -3.30 -7.79 12.04
C ALA A 54 -4.82 -7.72 12.29
N VAL A 55 -5.31 -6.64 12.91
CA VAL A 55 -6.74 -6.41 13.16
C VAL A 55 -7.44 -5.71 11.99
N ARG A 56 -6.78 -5.59 10.82
CA ARG A 56 -7.36 -4.95 9.65
C ARG A 56 -8.70 -5.59 9.29
N LYS A 57 -9.70 -4.74 9.08
CA LYS A 57 -11.03 -5.20 8.68
C LYS A 57 -10.95 -5.83 7.29
N PRO A 58 -11.65 -6.94 7.01
CA PRO A 58 -11.71 -7.52 5.66
C PRO A 58 -12.22 -6.53 4.60
N SER A 59 -13.06 -5.57 5.02
CA SER A 59 -13.55 -4.49 4.17
C SER A 59 -12.49 -3.44 3.77
N TRP A 60 -11.30 -3.48 4.37
CA TRP A 60 -10.17 -2.64 3.94
C TRP A 60 -9.46 -3.23 2.72
N ASP A 61 -9.71 -4.52 2.40
CA ASP A 61 -9.27 -5.09 1.14
C ASP A 61 -10.26 -4.67 0.04
N MET A 62 -9.95 -3.56 -0.65
CA MET A 62 -10.76 -3.05 -1.76
C MET A 62 -10.49 -3.77 -3.08
N ARG A 63 -9.66 -4.83 -3.09
CA ARG A 63 -9.41 -5.61 -4.31
C ARG A 63 -10.64 -6.42 -4.65
N THR A 64 -11.19 -6.18 -5.84
CA THR A 64 -12.25 -7.02 -6.40
C THR A 64 -11.73 -8.44 -6.64
N ALA A 65 -12.62 -9.43 -6.70
CA ALA A 65 -12.23 -10.84 -6.89
C ALA A 65 -11.38 -11.07 -8.15
N GLU A 66 -11.63 -10.28 -9.20
CA GLU A 66 -10.84 -10.21 -10.43
C GLU A 66 -9.42 -9.68 -10.21
N ASP A 67 -9.25 -8.62 -9.41
CA ASP A 67 -7.96 -7.97 -9.10
C ASP A 67 -7.04 -8.84 -8.22
N LYS A 68 -7.61 -9.83 -7.52
CA LYS A 68 -6.84 -10.84 -6.75
C LYS A 68 -6.43 -12.05 -7.59
N SER A 69 -7.00 -12.22 -8.79
CA SER A 69 -6.76 -13.36 -9.68
C SER A 69 -5.67 -13.09 -10.72
N VAL A 70 -5.38 -11.82 -11.01
CA VAL A 70 -4.27 -11.42 -11.87
C VAL A 70 -2.99 -11.25 -11.04
N PRO A 71 -1.85 -11.84 -11.45
CA PRO A 71 -0.56 -11.53 -10.85
C PRO A 71 -0.32 -10.03 -10.95
N VAL A 72 0.07 -9.39 -9.84
CA VAL A 72 0.43 -7.97 -9.82
C VAL A 72 1.65 -7.78 -10.72
N THR A 73 1.41 -7.44 -11.97
CA THR A 73 2.43 -6.92 -12.88
C THR A 73 2.37 -5.40 -12.76
N HIS A 74 3.50 -4.77 -12.47
CA HIS A 74 3.63 -3.30 -12.59
C HIS A 74 3.71 -2.93 -14.08
N GLU A 75 2.70 -3.33 -14.85
CA GLU A 75 2.45 -2.78 -16.17
C GLU A 75 1.59 -1.55 -15.94
N ALA A 76 2.20 -0.38 -16.17
CA ALA A 76 1.48 0.88 -16.16
C ALA A 76 0.29 0.75 -17.11
N ASP A 77 -0.92 0.91 -16.58
CA ASP A 77 -2.13 1.07 -17.38
C ASP A 77 -1.83 2.16 -18.43
N PRO A 78 -1.85 1.85 -19.74
CA PRO A 78 -1.72 2.90 -20.74
C PRO A 78 -2.87 3.89 -20.53
N PRO A 79 -2.64 5.21 -20.56
CA PRO A 79 -3.69 6.17 -20.29
C PRO A 79 -4.87 5.90 -21.21
N ALA A 80 -6.01 5.54 -20.61
CA ALA A 80 -7.29 5.43 -21.27
C ALA A 80 -7.56 6.74 -22.04
N GLY A 81 -7.33 6.73 -23.36
CA GLY A 81 -7.61 7.92 -24.16
C GLY A 81 -6.94 8.09 -25.52
N ALA A 82 -6.05 7.20 -25.97
CA ALA A 82 -5.36 7.39 -27.26
C ALA A 82 -5.86 6.53 -28.43
N ASP A 83 -7.07 5.93 -28.33
CA ASP A 83 -7.67 5.25 -29.47
C ASP A 83 -9.20 5.43 -29.52
N ARG A 84 -9.63 6.69 -29.69
CA ARG A 84 -10.92 6.96 -30.34
C ARG A 84 -10.68 7.06 -31.84
N GLY A 85 -10.45 5.90 -32.45
CA GLY A 85 -10.62 5.74 -33.88
C GLY A 85 -12.01 6.20 -34.30
N SER A 86 -12.05 6.87 -35.44
CA SER A 86 -13.23 6.99 -36.31
C SER A 86 -14.42 7.75 -35.72
N ALA A 87 -14.43 9.07 -35.91
CA ALA A 87 -15.68 9.81 -36.02
C ALA A 87 -16.42 9.35 -37.29
N PRO A 88 -17.57 8.68 -37.13
CA PRO A 88 -18.76 9.22 -37.77
C PRO A 88 -19.96 9.07 -36.83
N ALA A 89 -20.42 10.17 -36.25
CA ALA A 89 -21.70 10.22 -35.58
C ALA A 89 -22.42 11.47 -36.05
N THR A 90 -23.02 11.34 -37.23
CA THR A 90 -24.10 12.16 -37.76
C THR A 90 -25.04 12.55 -36.63
N ARG A 91 -24.96 13.81 -36.19
CA ARG A 91 -25.85 14.40 -35.18
C ARG A 91 -27.26 14.40 -35.78
N ARG A 92 -28.02 13.33 -35.55
CA ARG A 92 -29.43 13.21 -35.89
C ARG A 92 -30.18 14.27 -35.07
N ARG A 93 -30.55 15.37 -35.72
CA ARG A 93 -31.38 16.44 -35.17
C ARG A 93 -32.79 15.86 -34.97
N PRO A 94 -33.43 16.00 -33.80
CA PRO A 94 -34.81 15.58 -33.63
C PRO A 94 -35.73 16.52 -34.42
N ASP A 95 -36.51 15.96 -35.33
CA ASP A 95 -37.60 16.63 -36.05
C ASP A 95 -38.72 16.99 -35.07
N ALA A 96 -39.03 18.28 -34.98
CA ALA A 96 -40.29 18.79 -34.44
C ALA A 96 -40.52 20.23 -34.95
N ALA A 97 -40.63 20.40 -36.26
CA ALA A 97 -41.24 21.57 -36.87
C ALA A 97 -42.61 21.15 -37.42
N SER A 98 -43.60 21.13 -36.54
CA SER A 98 -45.02 21.05 -36.88
C SER A 98 -45.45 22.38 -37.54
N GLY A 99 -45.67 22.37 -38.85
CA GLY A 99 -46.45 23.40 -39.55
C GLY A 99 -47.95 23.29 -39.21
N PRO A 100 -48.76 24.33 -39.45
CA PRO A 100 -49.54 24.38 -40.71
C PRO A 100 -49.83 25.83 -41.20
N PRO A 101 -50.79 26.06 -42.13
CA PRO A 101 -50.73 25.88 -43.57
C PRO A 101 -50.80 27.23 -44.35
N GLN A 102 -50.63 27.18 -45.67
CA GLN A 102 -50.82 28.32 -46.59
C GLN A 102 -52.25 28.89 -46.59
N ALA A 103 -52.38 30.22 -46.77
CA ALA A 103 -53.33 30.89 -47.68
C ALA A 103 -53.30 32.43 -47.47
N GLY A 104 -53.35 33.21 -48.56
CA GLY A 104 -53.69 34.65 -48.55
C GLY A 104 -52.75 35.53 -49.35
#